data_AF-A0A921E5E8-F1
#
_entry.id   AF-A0A921E5E8-F1
#
_cell.length_a   1.000
_cell.length_b   1.000
_cell.length_c   1.000
_cell.angle_alpha   90.00
_cell.angle_beta   90.00
_cell.angle_gamma   90.00
#
_symmetry.space_group_name_H-M   'P 1'
#
loop_
_entity.id
_entity.type
_entity.pdbx_description
1 polymer ?
#
loop_
_entity_poly.entity_id
_entity_poly.type
_entity_poly.pdbx_seq_one_letter_code
_entity_poly.pdbx_strand_id
1 'polypeptide(L)'
;MRQGTNPRSEIAAIRGLLAGAALDVKMLRLERALRHKFSPDQPRAPAGQPNGGRWIPADGAGSDDADTSHGTEGDVASRSQTLLDDGTRVLTLRIRSGQREYDRQDIVTAPDGQSRIFETSGLTQTIRDGATGAVLGRSTFTANGAEPEAFAQPAFAPAVPLGVATVELALSLFSVLSSRNSLYSRTVLGLSAHEFMPNPEGGNKSVIWVGPISQDKLDEACRRNAQVEEMTNRVARRVHATGLYTSPQAFGNKVHLEIAKEVENLDDPDLKAEISFDRSSIEALYGAAGSVRLDLLERGSRGTTCIYDYKTGNAQLDFKRAAKLALVARAYFPGTLRFIVIQVKPRL
;
A
#
# COMPACT_ATOMS: atom_id res chain seq x y z
N MET A 1 40.40 -30.99 -3.52
CA MET A 1 40.38 -29.50 -3.56
C MET A 1 39.09 -29.03 -2.90
N ARG A 2 39.18 -28.35 -1.75
CA ARG A 2 38.02 -27.72 -1.11
C ARG A 2 37.81 -26.33 -1.75
N GLN A 3 36.66 -26.09 -2.36
CA GLN A 3 36.28 -24.77 -2.86
C GLN A 3 36.05 -23.86 -1.64
N GLY A 4 36.92 -22.86 -1.49
CA GLY A 4 36.74 -21.82 -0.47
C GLY A 4 35.58 -20.93 -0.88
N THR A 5 34.56 -20.86 -0.03
CA THR A 5 33.46 -19.90 -0.15
C THR A 5 34.01 -18.49 -0.08
N ASN A 6 33.56 -17.62 -0.99
CA ASN A 6 34.01 -16.23 -1.05
C ASN A 6 33.45 -15.47 0.17
N PRO A 7 34.30 -14.87 1.04
CA PRO A 7 33.85 -14.18 2.25
C PRO A 7 32.81 -13.07 1.96
N ARG A 8 32.85 -12.47 0.77
CA ARG A 8 31.88 -11.43 0.36
C ARG A 8 30.47 -11.97 0.12
N SER A 9 30.33 -13.19 -0.41
CA SER A 9 29.02 -13.82 -0.61
C SER A 9 28.41 -14.30 0.70
N GLU A 10 29.24 -14.77 1.63
CA GLU A 10 28.78 -15.14 2.98
C GLU A 10 28.29 -13.92 3.76
N ILE A 11 29.01 -12.79 3.71
CA ILE A 11 28.58 -11.54 4.36
C ILE A 11 27.25 -11.04 3.77
N ALA A 12 27.06 -11.12 2.45
CA ALA A 12 25.80 -10.74 1.81
C ALA A 12 24.64 -11.65 2.23
N ALA A 13 24.86 -12.97 2.27
CA ALA A 13 23.87 -13.94 2.75
C ALA A 13 23.51 -13.71 4.22
N ILE A 14 24.50 -13.45 5.08
CA ILE A 14 24.29 -13.14 6.50
C ILE A 14 23.49 -11.83 6.65
N ARG A 15 23.77 -10.79 5.85
CA ARG A 15 22.98 -9.54 5.85
C ARG A 15 21.53 -9.77 5.41
N GLY A 16 21.30 -10.60 4.39
CA GLY A 16 19.95 -10.98 3.96
C GLY A 16 19.17 -11.73 5.05
N LEU A 17 19.82 -12.68 5.72
CA LEU A 17 19.24 -13.40 6.87
C LEU A 17 18.98 -12.46 8.06
N LEU A 18 19.88 -11.51 8.33
CA LEU A 18 19.70 -10.52 9.39
C LEU A 18 18.53 -9.56 9.09
N ALA A 19 18.35 -9.17 7.83
CA ALA A 19 17.23 -8.34 7.39
C ALA A 19 15.88 -9.09 7.52
N GLY A 20 15.84 -10.37 7.12
CA GLY A 20 14.68 -11.23 7.34
C GLY A 20 14.36 -11.43 8.82
N ALA A 21 15.38 -11.73 9.64
CA ALA A 21 15.22 -11.87 11.08
C ALA A 21 14.81 -10.55 11.77
N ALA A 22 15.27 -9.40 11.28
CA ALA A 22 14.85 -8.09 11.79
C ALA A 22 13.37 -7.82 11.50
N LEU A 23 12.88 -8.22 10.31
CA LEU A 23 11.46 -8.21 9.95
C LEU A 23 10.65 -9.12 10.88
N ASP A 24 11.12 -10.35 11.11
CA ASP A 24 10.45 -11.31 12.00
C ASP A 24 10.40 -10.81 13.45
N VAL A 25 11.48 -10.23 13.96
CA VAL A 25 11.54 -9.67 15.32
C VAL A 25 10.64 -8.44 15.45
N LYS A 26 10.60 -7.56 14.45
CA LYS A 26 9.66 -6.42 14.42
C LYS A 26 8.21 -6.92 14.36
N MET A 27 7.93 -7.96 13.59
CA MET A 27 6.61 -8.59 13.49
C MET A 27 6.18 -9.23 14.82
N LEU A 28 7.09 -9.91 15.54
CA LEU A 28 6.85 -10.48 16.86
C LEU A 28 6.65 -9.40 17.93
N ARG A 29 7.38 -8.28 17.87
CA ARG A 29 7.17 -7.13 18.77
C ARG A 29 5.81 -6.47 18.52
N LEU A 30 5.41 -6.34 17.26
CA LEU A 30 4.08 -5.88 16.88
C LEU A 30 2.99 -6.87 17.33
N GLU A 31 3.19 -8.18 17.16
CA GLU A 31 2.25 -9.20 17.67
C GLU A 31 2.11 -9.13 19.20
N ARG A 32 3.22 -8.93 19.93
CA ARG A 32 3.20 -8.74 21.39
C ARG A 32 2.49 -7.45 21.80
N ALA A 33 2.69 -6.35 21.06
CA ALA A 33 1.98 -5.09 21.29
C ALA A 33 0.47 -5.21 21.00
N LEU A 34 0.09 -6.00 19.99
CA LEU A 34 -1.31 -6.27 19.65
C LEU A 34 -1.98 -7.27 20.60
N ARG A 35 -1.22 -8.21 21.20
CA ARG A 35 -1.71 -9.10 22.27
C ARG A 35 -2.06 -8.37 23.57
N HIS A 36 -1.58 -7.13 23.76
CA HIS A 36 -2.02 -6.26 24.86
C HIS A 36 -3.38 -5.56 24.59
N LYS A 37 -4.05 -5.80 23.45
CA LYS A 37 -5.41 -5.29 23.18
C LYS A 37 -6.55 -6.10 23.83
N PHE A 38 -6.26 -7.05 24.73
CA PHE A 38 -7.28 -7.81 25.46
C PHE A 38 -6.91 -7.93 26.96
N SER A 39 -7.52 -7.09 27.79
CA SER A 39 -7.55 -7.28 29.25
C SER A 39 -8.93 -7.83 29.65
N PRO A 40 -9.03 -8.99 30.34
CA PRO A 40 -10.30 -9.54 30.82
C PRO A 40 -11.08 -8.59 31.74
N ASP A 41 -10.39 -7.64 32.37
CA ASP A 41 -10.95 -6.69 33.34
C ASP A 41 -11.48 -5.39 32.70
N GLN A 42 -11.55 -5.32 31.36
CA GLN A 42 -12.03 -4.11 30.68
C GLN A 42 -13.54 -3.86 30.95
N PRO A 43 -13.95 -2.62 31.29
CA PRO A 43 -15.33 -2.33 31.69
C PRO A 43 -16.36 -2.57 30.57
N ARG A 44 -17.54 -3.06 30.97
CA ARG A 44 -18.67 -3.37 30.09
C ARG A 44 -19.84 -2.44 30.35
N ALA A 45 -20.62 -2.15 29.32
CA ALA A 45 -21.86 -1.40 29.46
C ALA A 45 -22.86 -2.15 30.37
N PRO A 46 -23.52 -1.47 31.33
CA PRO A 46 -24.47 -2.08 32.25
C PRO A 46 -25.60 -2.84 31.53
N ALA A 47 -26.03 -3.96 32.11
CA ALA A 47 -27.15 -4.72 31.57
C ALA A 47 -28.47 -3.91 31.67
N GLY A 48 -29.31 -3.99 30.63
CA GLY A 48 -30.61 -3.30 30.58
C GLY A 48 -30.67 -2.06 29.67
N GLN A 49 -29.59 -1.73 28.95
CA GLN A 49 -29.55 -0.65 27.95
C GLN A 49 -29.23 -1.22 26.54
N PRO A 50 -29.48 -0.47 25.44
CA PRO A 50 -29.27 -0.94 24.06
C PRO A 50 -27.86 -1.43 23.75
N ASN A 51 -26.86 -1.00 24.55
CA ASN A 51 -25.46 -1.38 24.41
C ASN A 51 -24.96 -2.34 25.51
N GLY A 52 -25.84 -2.87 26.36
CA GLY A 52 -25.48 -3.72 27.50
C GLY A 52 -24.64 -4.94 27.10
N GLY A 53 -23.55 -5.18 27.84
CA GLY A 53 -22.60 -6.28 27.58
C GLY A 53 -21.51 -5.99 26.54
N ARG A 54 -21.60 -4.90 25.78
CA ARG A 54 -20.53 -4.43 24.89
C ARG A 54 -19.38 -3.81 25.69
N TRP A 55 -18.16 -3.97 25.15
CA TRP A 55 -16.97 -3.31 25.66
C TRP A 55 -17.12 -1.79 25.51
N ILE A 56 -16.89 -1.06 26.60
CA ILE A 56 -16.80 0.40 26.55
C ILE A 56 -15.33 0.74 26.28
N PRO A 57 -15.01 1.65 25.33
CA PRO A 57 -13.66 2.17 25.20
C PRO A 57 -13.22 2.68 26.57
N ALA A 58 -12.04 2.25 27.03
CA ALA A 58 -11.34 2.99 28.05
C ALA A 58 -10.92 4.30 27.36
N ASP A 59 -11.68 5.35 27.66
CA ASP A 59 -11.31 6.74 27.49
C ASP A 59 -11.36 7.27 26.03
N GLY A 60 -12.55 7.78 25.69
CA GLY A 60 -12.72 9.02 24.91
C GLY A 60 -12.33 9.03 23.43
N ALA A 61 -13.26 8.64 22.56
CA ALA A 61 -13.30 9.18 21.20
C ALA A 61 -13.94 10.58 21.22
N GLY A 62 -13.29 11.57 20.61
CA GLY A 62 -13.82 12.92 20.46
C GLY A 62 -13.44 13.53 19.10
N SER A 63 -14.49 13.74 18.31
CA SER A 63 -14.68 14.71 17.23
C SER A 63 -13.77 14.73 15.99
N ASP A 64 -14.43 14.60 14.84
CA ASP A 64 -14.11 15.35 13.63
C ASP A 64 -13.94 16.84 13.98
N ASP A 65 -12.70 17.27 14.22
CA ASP A 65 -12.31 18.67 14.11
C ASP A 65 -11.66 18.85 12.73
N ALA A 66 -12.49 19.27 11.77
CA ALA A 66 -12.00 20.13 10.71
C ALA A 66 -11.59 21.46 11.38
N ASP A 67 -10.42 21.49 12.01
CA ASP A 67 -9.81 22.73 12.48
C ASP A 67 -9.40 23.53 11.24
N THR A 68 -10.33 24.34 10.73
CA THR A 68 -10.01 25.50 9.91
C THR A 68 -9.37 26.55 10.81
N SER A 69 -8.16 26.27 11.29
CA SER A 69 -7.32 27.30 11.89
C SER A 69 -6.92 28.27 10.79
N HIS A 70 -7.57 29.43 10.76
CA HIS A 70 -7.03 30.64 10.13
C HIS A 70 -5.82 31.11 10.96
N GLY A 71 -4.72 30.37 10.86
CA GLY A 71 -3.41 30.80 11.31
C GLY A 71 -2.81 31.70 10.24
N THR A 72 -2.65 32.97 10.54
CA THR A 72 -1.76 33.88 9.80
C THR A 72 -0.32 33.45 10.00
N GLU A 73 0.11 32.43 9.25
CA GLU A 73 1.51 32.11 8.95
C GLU A 73 1.54 31.46 7.55
N GLY A 74 2.42 31.97 6.68
CA GLY A 74 2.37 31.77 5.23
C GLY A 74 2.41 30.32 4.73
N ASP A 75 1.87 30.13 3.54
CA ASP A 75 2.06 29.00 2.62
C ASP A 75 1.32 27.66 2.89
N VAL A 76 0.85 27.32 4.10
CA VAL A 76 0.09 26.07 4.33
C VAL A 76 -1.42 26.31 4.22
N ALA A 77 -2.07 25.67 3.24
CA ALA A 77 -3.49 25.86 2.96
C ALA A 77 -4.42 24.84 3.61
N SER A 78 -3.94 23.64 3.95
CA SER A 78 -4.73 22.68 4.73
C SER A 78 -3.85 21.66 5.44
N ARG A 79 -4.28 21.23 6.62
CA ARG A 79 -3.64 20.21 7.46
C ARG A 79 -4.65 19.12 7.80
N SER A 80 -4.25 17.85 7.69
CA SER A 80 -5.07 16.71 8.14
C SER A 80 -4.20 15.64 8.77
N GLN A 81 -4.65 15.04 9.87
CA GLN A 81 -3.94 13.95 10.55
C GLN A 81 -4.81 12.70 10.63
N THR A 82 -4.18 11.52 10.52
CA THR A 82 -4.81 10.22 10.71
C THR A 82 -3.92 9.33 11.57
N LEU A 83 -4.50 8.69 12.58
CA LEU A 83 -3.83 7.70 13.44
C LEU A 83 -4.34 6.30 13.06
N LEU A 84 -3.43 5.40 12.73
CA LEU A 84 -3.74 4.00 12.42
C LEU A 84 -3.76 3.15 13.70
N ASP A 85 -4.41 1.98 13.63
CA ASP A 85 -4.58 1.06 14.77
C ASP A 85 -3.27 0.53 15.37
N ASP A 86 -2.18 0.56 14.60
CA ASP A 86 -0.85 0.17 15.03
C ASP A 86 -0.08 1.31 15.71
N GLY A 87 -0.64 2.51 15.77
CA GLY A 87 -0.04 3.72 16.32
C GLY A 87 0.70 4.59 15.30
N THR A 88 0.73 4.19 14.02
CA THR A 88 1.32 4.99 12.94
C THR A 88 0.51 6.26 12.73
N ARG A 89 1.18 7.41 12.68
CA ARG A 89 0.57 8.71 12.43
C ARG A 89 0.90 9.20 11.02
N VAL A 90 -0.11 9.59 10.26
CA VAL A 90 0.02 10.25 8.95
C VAL A 90 -0.46 11.68 9.07
N LEU A 91 0.42 12.64 8.79
CA LEU A 91 0.11 14.07 8.71
C LEU A 91 0.25 14.55 7.27
N THR A 92 -0.84 14.98 6.66
CA THR A 92 -0.87 15.57 5.31
C THR A 92 -0.95 17.08 5.41
N LEU A 93 -0.05 17.76 4.70
CA LEU A 93 -0.01 19.21 4.51
C LEU A 93 -0.21 19.51 3.02
N ARG A 94 -1.09 20.47 2.71
CA ARG A 94 -1.16 21.08 1.36
C ARG A 94 -0.56 22.46 1.43
N ILE A 95 0.46 22.71 0.62
CA ILE A 95 1.26 23.92 0.62
C ILE A 95 0.99 24.65 -0.71
N ARG A 96 0.66 25.94 -0.65
CA ARG A 96 0.53 26.77 -1.86
C ARG A 96 1.92 27.21 -2.30
N SER A 97 2.33 26.83 -3.50
CA SER A 97 3.53 27.38 -4.14
C SER A 97 3.16 28.28 -5.34
N GLY A 98 2.95 29.57 -5.06
CA GLY A 98 2.64 30.58 -6.10
C GLY A 98 1.29 30.39 -6.81
N GLN A 99 1.27 30.57 -8.14
CA GLN A 99 0.08 30.43 -9.02
C GLN A 99 -0.18 28.98 -9.49
N ARG A 100 0.55 27.99 -8.97
CA ARG A 100 0.49 26.58 -9.44
C ARG A 100 -0.40 25.71 -8.53
N GLU A 101 -0.61 24.45 -8.96
CA GLU A 101 -1.21 23.41 -8.13
C GLU A 101 -0.49 23.28 -6.78
N TYR A 102 -1.22 22.85 -5.75
CA TYR A 102 -0.68 22.70 -4.40
C TYR A 102 0.38 21.59 -4.35
N ASP A 103 1.52 21.91 -3.74
CA ASP A 103 2.47 20.88 -3.31
C ASP A 103 1.89 20.15 -2.09
N ARG A 104 2.15 18.85 -1.99
CA ARG A 104 1.71 18.03 -0.87
C ARG A 104 2.91 17.52 -0.10
N GLN A 105 2.84 17.56 1.23
CA GLN A 105 3.76 16.85 2.09
C GLN A 105 2.99 15.88 2.96
N ASP A 106 3.34 14.61 2.90
CA ASP A 106 2.82 13.58 3.79
C ASP A 106 3.93 13.12 4.74
N ILE A 107 3.76 13.35 6.04
CA ILE A 107 4.70 12.94 7.08
C ILE A 107 4.12 11.71 7.77
N VAL A 108 4.81 10.57 7.60
CA VAL A 108 4.42 9.30 8.21
C VAL A 108 5.38 9.00 9.35
N THR A 109 4.86 8.83 10.56
CA THR A 109 5.64 8.50 11.77
C THR A 109 5.17 7.17 12.33
N ALA A 110 6.05 6.17 12.37
CA ALA A 110 5.81 4.89 13.01
C ALA A 110 5.77 5.03 14.55
N PRO A 111 5.21 4.04 15.27
CA PRO A 111 5.15 4.04 16.73
C PRO A 111 6.52 4.10 17.42
N ASP A 112 7.57 3.61 16.75
CA ASP A 112 8.95 3.65 17.24
C ASP A 112 9.65 5.00 17.00
N GLY A 113 8.93 5.99 16.45
CA GLY A 113 9.43 7.33 16.16
C GLY A 113 10.13 7.47 14.80
N GLN A 114 10.36 6.38 14.06
CA GLN A 114 10.90 6.47 12.71
C GLN A 114 9.91 7.20 11.80
N SER A 115 10.40 8.11 10.96
CA SER A 115 9.54 8.90 10.10
C SER A 115 10.08 9.14 8.70
N ARG A 116 9.17 9.35 7.75
CA ARG A 116 9.46 9.71 6.36
C ARG A 116 8.57 10.86 5.94
N ILE A 117 9.12 11.74 5.11
CA ILE A 117 8.39 12.84 4.48
C ILE A 117 8.30 12.54 2.99
N PHE A 118 7.07 12.46 2.48
CA PHE A 118 6.76 12.26 1.07
C PHE A 118 6.31 13.60 0.49
N GLU A 119 7.23 14.30 -0.18
CA GLU A 119 6.99 15.59 -0.82
C GLU A 119 6.57 15.35 -2.27
N THR A 120 5.36 15.73 -2.63
CA THR A 120 4.78 15.50 -3.96
C THR A 120 4.48 16.82 -4.64
N SER A 121 5.05 17.02 -5.82
CA SER A 121 4.79 18.15 -6.71
C SER A 121 4.42 17.60 -8.09
N GLY A 122 3.16 17.78 -8.48
CA GLY A 122 2.60 17.11 -9.66
C GLY A 122 2.74 15.58 -9.56
N LEU A 123 3.42 14.97 -10.53
CA LEU A 123 3.70 13.53 -10.56
C LEU A 123 5.06 13.16 -9.97
N THR A 124 5.86 14.12 -9.53
CA THR A 124 7.18 13.89 -8.93
C THR A 124 7.07 13.82 -7.41
N GLN A 125 7.68 12.80 -6.82
CA GLN A 125 7.75 12.59 -5.38
C GLN A 125 9.19 12.50 -4.90
N THR A 126 9.52 13.26 -3.87
CA THR A 126 10.78 13.17 -3.13
C THR A 126 10.51 12.59 -1.75
N ILE A 127 11.25 11.55 -1.38
CA ILE A 127 11.16 10.90 -0.08
C ILE A 127 12.36 11.33 0.75
N ARG A 128 12.10 11.87 1.94
CA ARG A 128 13.12 12.27 2.90
C ARG A 128 13.04 11.46 4.18
N ASP A 129 14.19 11.31 4.81
CA ASP A 129 14.26 10.87 6.20
C ASP A 129 13.68 11.96 7.10
N GLY A 130 12.72 11.60 7.97
CA GLY A 130 12.02 12.60 8.78
C GLY A 130 12.82 13.15 9.95
N ALA A 131 13.94 12.52 10.34
CA ALA A 131 14.82 13.02 11.39
C ALA A 131 15.92 13.94 10.82
N THR A 132 16.52 13.54 9.70
CA THR A 132 17.69 14.23 9.12
C THR A 132 17.35 15.14 7.95
N GLY A 133 16.18 14.99 7.33
CA GLY A 133 15.80 15.69 6.09
C GLY A 133 16.55 15.22 4.84
N ALA A 134 17.43 14.22 4.98
CA ALA A 134 18.22 13.68 3.87
C ALA A 134 17.29 13.07 2.81
N VAL A 135 17.57 13.35 1.52
CA VAL A 135 16.82 12.74 0.42
C VAL A 135 17.22 11.29 0.29
N LEU A 136 16.24 10.41 0.50
CA LEU A 136 16.37 8.97 0.42
C LEU A 136 16.05 8.45 -0.98
N GLY A 137 15.12 9.11 -1.67
CA GLY A 137 14.74 8.73 -3.03
C GLY A 137 13.93 9.83 -3.71
N ARG A 138 13.91 9.79 -5.04
CA ARG A 138 13.09 10.66 -5.87
C ARG A 138 12.59 9.88 -7.07
N SER A 139 11.30 10.00 -7.35
CA SER A 139 10.62 9.27 -8.41
C SER A 139 9.58 10.14 -9.10
N THR A 140 9.27 9.83 -10.35
CA THR A 140 8.16 10.43 -11.09
C THR A 140 7.23 9.34 -11.59
N PHE A 141 5.93 9.54 -11.42
CA PHE A 141 4.92 8.64 -11.96
C PHE A 141 4.72 8.92 -13.46
N THR A 142 4.84 7.89 -14.28
CA THR A 142 4.76 7.96 -15.74
C THR A 142 3.79 6.90 -16.28
N ALA A 143 3.61 6.84 -17.60
CA ALA A 143 2.89 5.74 -18.27
C ALA A 143 3.56 4.36 -18.10
N ASN A 144 4.77 4.27 -17.54
CA ASN A 144 5.40 3.00 -17.15
C ASN A 144 5.29 2.77 -15.64
N GLY A 145 4.54 3.59 -14.89
CA GLY A 145 4.54 3.60 -13.43
C GLY A 145 5.67 4.46 -12.86
N ALA A 146 6.08 4.16 -11.63
CA ALA A 146 7.10 4.94 -10.93
C ALA A 146 8.49 4.73 -11.55
N GLU A 147 9.15 5.82 -11.94
CA GLU A 147 10.50 5.81 -12.50
C GLU A 147 11.44 6.66 -11.63
N PRO A 148 12.72 6.23 -11.46
CA PRO A 148 13.66 6.95 -10.62
C PRO A 148 14.14 8.23 -11.28
N GLU A 149 14.21 9.32 -10.52
CA GLU A 149 14.90 10.55 -10.94
C GLU A 149 16.29 10.63 -10.31
N ALA A 150 17.25 11.21 -11.04
CA ALA A 150 18.48 11.66 -10.43
C ALA A 150 18.18 12.87 -9.54
N PHE A 151 18.81 12.92 -8.38
CA PHE A 151 18.74 14.07 -7.48
C PHE A 151 20.15 14.40 -6.98
N ALA A 152 20.40 15.69 -6.74
CA ALA A 152 21.68 16.12 -6.19
C ALA A 152 21.78 15.67 -4.72
N GLN A 153 22.82 14.91 -4.40
CA GLN A 153 23.23 14.66 -3.03
C GLN A 153 24.55 15.41 -2.75
N PRO A 154 24.76 15.94 -1.54
CA PRO A 154 26.07 16.46 -1.15
C PRO A 154 27.15 15.38 -1.37
N ALA A 155 28.31 15.77 -1.91
CA ALA A 155 29.36 14.83 -2.33
C ALA A 155 29.90 13.92 -1.19
N PHE A 156 29.67 14.30 0.08
CA PHE A 156 30.09 13.56 1.27
C PHE A 156 28.93 12.91 2.03
N ALA A 157 27.69 13.01 1.53
CA ALA A 157 26.56 12.34 2.15
C ALA A 157 26.64 10.83 1.82
N PRO A 158 26.50 9.94 2.82
CA PRO A 158 26.42 8.51 2.55
C PRO A 158 25.17 8.22 1.71
N ALA A 159 25.31 7.38 0.68
CA ALA A 159 24.15 6.84 -0.03
C ALA A 159 23.34 5.98 0.95
N VAL A 160 22.17 6.47 1.34
CA VAL A 160 21.23 5.70 2.18
C VAL A 160 20.31 4.93 1.24
N PRO A 161 20.42 3.60 1.14
CA PRO A 161 19.44 2.81 0.38
C PRO A 161 18.06 3.02 1.01
N LEU A 162 16.99 2.99 0.19
CA LEU A 162 15.65 2.92 0.76
C LEU A 162 15.55 1.60 1.54
N GLY A 163 15.58 1.72 2.86
CA GLY A 163 15.41 0.57 3.74
C GLY A 163 13.96 0.12 3.79
N VAL A 164 13.74 -1.10 4.29
CA VAL A 164 12.42 -1.71 4.57
C VAL A 164 11.45 -0.74 5.26
N ALA A 165 11.95 0.09 6.19
CA ALA A 165 11.16 1.11 6.88
C ALA A 165 10.50 2.14 5.93
N THR A 166 11.13 2.49 4.81
CA THR A 166 10.55 3.44 3.85
C THR A 166 9.38 2.79 3.10
N VAL A 167 9.52 1.52 2.70
CA VAL A 167 8.44 0.74 2.07
C VAL A 167 7.27 0.59 3.04
N GLU A 168 7.55 0.28 4.31
CA GLU A 168 6.56 0.21 5.39
C GLU A 168 5.75 1.49 5.52
N LEU A 169 6.43 2.63 5.65
CA LEU A 169 5.78 3.93 5.83
C LEU A 169 5.02 4.39 4.56
N ALA A 170 5.53 4.05 3.37
CA ALA A 170 4.86 4.33 2.10
C ALA A 170 3.53 3.58 1.96
N LEU A 171 3.52 2.32 2.36
CA LEU A 171 2.32 1.48 2.39
C LEU A 171 1.30 1.93 3.45
N SER A 172 1.76 2.40 4.62
CA SER A 172 0.88 3.06 5.60
C SER A 172 0.24 4.33 5.04
N LEU A 173 1.01 5.14 4.32
CA LEU A 173 0.49 6.31 3.59
C LEU A 173 -0.53 5.88 2.53
N PHE A 174 -0.22 4.85 1.75
CA PHE A 174 -1.11 4.33 0.72
C PHE A 174 -2.47 3.91 1.30
N SER A 175 -2.48 3.21 2.45
CA SER A 175 -3.71 2.82 3.14
C SER A 175 -4.58 4.05 3.48
N VAL A 176 -3.97 5.07 4.11
CA VAL A 176 -4.67 6.31 4.48
C VAL A 176 -5.20 7.04 3.25
N LEU A 177 -4.38 7.25 2.22
CA LEU A 177 -4.78 8.00 1.03
C LEU A 177 -5.81 7.23 0.19
N SER A 178 -5.73 5.90 0.12
CA SER A 178 -6.70 5.06 -0.60
C SER A 178 -8.10 5.10 -0.02
N SER A 179 -8.24 5.41 1.27
CA SER A 179 -9.55 5.65 1.90
C SER A 179 -10.24 6.91 1.35
N ARG A 180 -9.49 7.81 0.70
CA ARG A 180 -9.93 9.10 0.17
C ARG A 180 -10.08 9.09 -1.36
N ASN A 181 -10.06 7.90 -1.98
CA ASN A 181 -10.22 7.77 -3.44
C ASN A 181 -11.55 8.38 -3.92
N SER A 182 -11.53 8.98 -5.11
CA SER A 182 -12.69 9.65 -5.70
C SER A 182 -13.02 9.11 -7.10
N LEU A 183 -13.97 9.74 -7.80
CA LEU A 183 -14.26 9.47 -9.20
C LEU A 183 -13.14 9.92 -10.14
N TYR A 184 -12.42 10.96 -9.75
CA TYR A 184 -11.44 11.62 -10.62
C TYR A 184 -9.99 11.30 -10.25
N SER A 185 -9.77 10.76 -9.04
CA SER A 185 -8.44 10.48 -8.52
C SER A 185 -8.38 9.17 -7.74
N ARG A 186 -7.40 8.32 -8.07
CA ARG A 186 -7.10 7.08 -7.35
C ARG A 186 -5.72 7.17 -6.74
N THR A 187 -5.62 6.82 -5.46
CA THR A 187 -4.32 6.59 -4.83
C THR A 187 -3.73 5.31 -5.38
N VAL A 188 -2.48 5.40 -5.84
CA VAL A 188 -1.68 4.23 -6.21
C VAL A 188 -0.39 4.17 -5.40
N LEU A 189 0.13 2.95 -5.29
CA LEU A 189 1.47 2.68 -4.80
C LEU A 189 2.31 2.12 -5.94
N GLY A 190 3.23 2.93 -6.44
CA GLY A 190 4.22 2.56 -7.43
C GLY A 190 5.50 2.06 -6.76
N LEU A 191 5.95 0.86 -7.11
CA LEU A 191 7.15 0.24 -6.56
C LEU A 191 8.04 -0.34 -7.64
N SER A 192 9.35 -0.37 -7.40
CA SER A 192 10.25 -1.20 -8.18
C SER A 192 10.12 -2.67 -7.78
N ALA A 193 10.29 -3.60 -8.71
CA ALA A 193 10.36 -5.03 -8.39
C ALA A 193 11.62 -5.40 -7.60
N HIS A 194 12.61 -4.50 -7.55
CA HIS A 194 13.84 -4.66 -6.77
C HIS A 194 13.59 -4.54 -5.27
N GLU A 195 12.55 -3.81 -4.82
CA GLU A 195 12.19 -3.72 -3.39
C GLU A 195 11.88 -5.09 -2.77
N PHE A 196 11.53 -6.07 -3.60
CA PHE A 196 11.11 -7.40 -3.19
C PHE A 196 12.16 -8.49 -3.49
N MET A 197 13.39 -8.11 -3.88
CA MET A 197 14.46 -9.07 -4.16
C MET A 197 15.27 -9.41 -2.91
N PRO A 198 15.41 -10.70 -2.56
CA PRO A 198 16.42 -11.12 -1.59
C PRO A 198 17.80 -10.88 -2.23
N ASN A 199 18.59 -9.99 -1.64
CA ASN A 199 19.89 -9.52 -2.14
C ASN A 199 19.83 -8.81 -3.51
N PRO A 200 19.42 -7.53 -3.56
CA PRO A 200 19.53 -6.75 -4.78
C PRO A 200 21.01 -6.62 -5.17
N GLU A 201 21.41 -7.21 -6.30
CA GLU A 201 22.71 -6.95 -6.91
C GLU A 201 22.69 -5.58 -7.60
N GLY A 202 23.72 -4.77 -7.33
CA GLY A 202 23.81 -3.40 -7.83
C GLY A 202 23.10 -2.41 -6.92
N GLY A 203 23.78 -1.32 -6.56
CA GLY A 203 23.24 -0.23 -5.73
C GLY A 203 22.16 0.59 -6.44
N ASN A 204 21.17 -0.05 -7.06
CA ASN A 204 20.24 0.57 -7.97
C ASN A 204 18.97 1.00 -7.26
N LYS A 205 18.79 2.33 -7.29
CA LYS A 205 17.67 3.18 -6.93
C LYS A 205 16.35 2.45 -6.70
N SER A 206 16.12 2.06 -5.45
CA SER A 206 14.79 1.75 -4.97
C SER A 206 13.82 2.87 -5.37
N VAL A 207 12.67 2.49 -5.92
CA VAL A 207 11.66 3.42 -6.45
C VAL A 207 10.36 3.20 -5.71
N ILE A 208 9.92 4.26 -5.04
CA ILE A 208 8.64 4.31 -4.34
C ILE A 208 7.93 5.57 -4.82
N TRP A 209 6.64 5.46 -5.10
CA TRP A 209 5.75 6.58 -5.36
C TRP A 209 4.39 6.28 -4.72
N VAL A 210 3.87 7.20 -3.91
CA VAL A 210 2.55 7.04 -3.27
C VAL A 210 1.75 8.31 -3.36
N GLY A 211 0.56 8.24 -3.94
CA GLY A 211 -0.29 9.42 -4.02
C GLY A 211 -1.50 9.23 -4.93
N PRO A 212 -2.42 10.20 -4.94
CA PRO A 212 -3.49 10.23 -5.92
C PRO A 212 -2.96 10.58 -7.30
N ILE A 213 -3.39 9.83 -8.30
CA ILE A 213 -3.25 10.15 -9.71
C ILE A 213 -4.62 10.31 -10.35
N SER A 214 -4.70 11.10 -11.43
CA SER A 214 -5.92 11.20 -12.21
C SER A 214 -6.24 9.87 -12.88
N GLN A 215 -7.51 9.67 -13.21
CA GLN A 215 -7.97 8.49 -13.93
C GLN A 215 -7.20 8.29 -15.25
N ASP A 216 -7.05 9.35 -16.05
CA ASP A 216 -6.32 9.30 -17.33
C ASP A 216 -4.86 8.85 -17.16
N LYS A 217 -4.18 9.33 -16.10
CA LYS A 217 -2.80 8.94 -15.82
C LYS A 217 -2.67 7.51 -15.31
N LEU A 218 -3.69 7.01 -14.61
CA LEU A 218 -3.74 5.60 -14.25
C LEU A 218 -3.99 4.72 -15.47
N ASP A 219 -4.90 5.12 -16.36
CA ASP A 219 -5.21 4.38 -17.59
C ASP A 219 -4.03 4.34 -18.58
N GLU A 220 -3.20 5.40 -18.61
CA GLU A 220 -1.92 5.39 -19.35
C GLU A 220 -0.95 4.31 -18.82
N ALA A 221 -0.91 4.09 -17.50
CA ALA A 221 0.00 3.15 -16.87
C ALA A 221 -0.55 1.71 -16.79
N CYS A 222 -1.86 1.58 -16.64
CA CYS A 222 -2.61 0.34 -16.50
C CYS A 222 -3.75 0.36 -17.51
N ARG A 223 -3.51 -0.22 -18.70
CA ARG A 223 -4.38 -0.10 -19.88
C ARG A 223 -5.78 -0.68 -19.66
N ARG A 224 -5.92 -1.65 -18.75
CA ARG A 224 -7.20 -2.26 -18.39
C ARG A 224 -7.92 -1.53 -17.25
N ASN A 225 -7.35 -0.51 -16.63
CA ASN A 225 -7.90 0.09 -15.42
C ASN A 225 -9.35 0.59 -15.60
N ALA A 226 -9.66 1.34 -16.67
CA ALA A 226 -11.03 1.73 -16.99
C ALA A 226 -11.98 0.52 -17.15
N GLN A 227 -11.54 -0.53 -17.84
CA GLN A 227 -12.32 -1.76 -18.02
C GLN A 227 -12.57 -2.47 -16.68
N VAL A 228 -11.56 -2.52 -15.80
CA VAL A 228 -11.63 -3.11 -14.47
C VAL A 228 -12.59 -2.32 -13.57
N GLU A 229 -12.54 -0.99 -13.60
CA GLU A 229 -13.50 -0.15 -12.88
C GLU A 229 -14.93 -0.40 -13.35
N GLU A 230 -15.16 -0.41 -14.67
CA GLU A 230 -16.48 -0.62 -15.26
C GLU A 230 -17.04 -2.00 -14.87
N MET A 231 -16.23 -3.05 -15.05
CA MET A 231 -16.58 -4.42 -14.68
C MET A 231 -16.91 -4.51 -13.20
N THR A 232 -16.08 -3.94 -12.32
CA THR A 232 -16.30 -3.95 -10.87
C THR A 232 -17.60 -3.28 -10.48
N ASN A 233 -17.90 -2.10 -11.04
CA ASN A 233 -19.14 -1.37 -10.77
C ASN A 233 -20.36 -2.11 -11.31
N ARG A 234 -20.28 -2.67 -12.53
CA ARG A 234 -21.36 -3.44 -13.15
C ARG A 234 -21.68 -4.70 -12.35
N VAL A 235 -20.67 -5.50 -12.02
CA VAL A 235 -20.84 -6.74 -11.25
C VAL A 235 -21.38 -6.44 -9.86
N ALA A 236 -20.82 -5.46 -9.15
CA ALA A 236 -21.27 -5.12 -7.82
C ALA A 236 -22.74 -4.68 -7.81
N ARG A 237 -23.17 -3.82 -8.75
CA ARG A 237 -24.58 -3.42 -8.88
C ARG A 237 -25.49 -4.60 -9.21
N ARG A 238 -25.07 -5.48 -10.13
CA ARG A 238 -25.81 -6.71 -10.48
C ARG A 238 -26.00 -7.60 -9.25
N VAL A 239 -24.92 -7.89 -8.51
CA VAL A 239 -24.96 -8.74 -7.31
C VAL A 239 -25.82 -8.09 -6.22
N HIS A 240 -25.67 -6.78 -6.00
CA HIS A 240 -26.46 -6.02 -5.03
C HIS A 240 -27.96 -6.11 -5.35
N ALA A 241 -28.34 -5.89 -6.61
CA ALA A 241 -29.72 -5.97 -7.07
C ALA A 241 -30.36 -7.35 -6.89
N THR A 242 -29.57 -8.43 -6.83
CA THR A 242 -30.14 -9.77 -6.56
C THR A 242 -30.68 -9.90 -5.13
N GLY A 243 -30.11 -9.19 -4.16
CA GLY A 243 -30.42 -9.38 -2.73
C GLY A 243 -30.07 -10.78 -2.18
N LEU A 244 -29.47 -11.67 -3.00
CA LEU A 244 -29.16 -13.05 -2.65
C LEU A 244 -27.79 -13.16 -1.98
N TYR A 245 -27.66 -12.58 -0.79
CA TYR A 245 -26.48 -12.68 0.08
C TYR A 245 -26.88 -12.49 1.55
N THR A 246 -26.27 -13.24 2.46
CA THR A 246 -26.65 -13.28 3.88
C THR A 246 -25.79 -12.36 4.76
N SER A 247 -24.71 -11.80 4.22
CA SER A 247 -23.79 -10.91 4.94
C SER A 247 -22.98 -10.04 3.97
N PRO A 248 -22.33 -8.95 4.45
CA PRO A 248 -21.39 -8.17 3.64
C PRO A 248 -20.24 -9.01 3.06
N GLN A 249 -19.79 -10.03 3.78
CA GLN A 249 -18.77 -10.98 3.32
C GLN A 249 -19.29 -11.86 2.20
N ALA A 250 -20.52 -12.36 2.31
CA ALA A 250 -21.17 -13.14 1.24
C ALA A 250 -21.36 -12.30 -0.03
N PHE A 251 -21.72 -11.02 0.13
CA PHE A 251 -21.76 -10.06 -0.97
C PHE A 251 -20.39 -9.91 -1.64
N GLY A 252 -19.35 -9.64 -0.85
CA GLY A 252 -17.96 -9.53 -1.35
C GLY A 252 -17.51 -10.76 -2.12
N ASN A 253 -17.64 -11.95 -1.53
CA ASN A 253 -17.26 -13.20 -2.17
C ASN A 253 -17.97 -13.41 -3.52
N LYS A 254 -19.25 -13.06 -3.60
CA LYS A 254 -20.02 -13.17 -4.84
C LYS A 254 -19.56 -12.17 -5.89
N VAL A 255 -19.22 -10.94 -5.51
CA VAL A 255 -18.64 -9.95 -6.44
C VAL A 255 -17.30 -10.43 -6.99
N HIS A 256 -16.39 -10.91 -6.13
CA HIS A 256 -15.10 -11.45 -6.56
C HIS A 256 -15.25 -12.62 -7.53
N LEU A 257 -16.09 -13.60 -7.18
CA LEU A 257 -16.36 -14.77 -8.02
C LEU A 257 -16.90 -14.39 -9.40
N GLU A 258 -17.83 -13.44 -9.46
CA GLU A 258 -18.46 -13.01 -10.70
C GLU A 258 -17.49 -12.20 -11.58
N ILE A 259 -16.63 -11.37 -10.98
CA ILE A 259 -15.54 -10.70 -11.70
C ILE A 259 -14.55 -11.72 -12.26
N ALA A 260 -14.17 -12.73 -11.48
CA ALA A 260 -13.24 -13.76 -11.91
C ALA A 260 -13.73 -14.52 -13.15
N LYS A 261 -15.01 -14.93 -13.14
CA LYS A 261 -15.66 -15.55 -14.32
C LYS A 261 -15.65 -14.63 -15.53
N GLU A 262 -15.95 -13.34 -15.35
CA GLU A 262 -15.92 -12.38 -16.46
C GLU A 262 -14.51 -12.23 -17.04
N VAL A 263 -13.47 -12.22 -16.19
CA VAL A 263 -12.06 -12.16 -16.63
C VAL A 263 -11.61 -13.46 -17.31
N GLU A 264 -11.95 -14.62 -16.76
CA GLU A 264 -11.63 -15.93 -17.36
C GLU A 264 -12.23 -16.04 -18.77
N ASN A 265 -13.46 -15.56 -18.97
CA ASN A 265 -14.13 -15.57 -20.27
C ASN A 265 -13.50 -14.64 -21.31
N LEU A 266 -12.65 -13.68 -20.91
CA LEU A 266 -11.91 -12.85 -21.86
C LEU A 266 -10.77 -13.62 -22.53
N ASP A 267 -10.33 -14.74 -21.93
CA ASP A 267 -9.17 -15.54 -22.38
C ASP A 267 -7.92 -14.70 -22.66
N ASP A 268 -7.72 -13.66 -21.85
CA ASP A 268 -6.60 -12.74 -21.99
C ASP A 268 -5.40 -13.26 -21.17
N PRO A 269 -4.23 -13.53 -21.78
CA PRO A 269 -3.03 -13.94 -21.05
C PRO A 269 -2.47 -12.83 -20.15
N ASP A 270 -2.77 -11.57 -20.46
CA ASP A 270 -2.27 -10.39 -19.75
C ASP A 270 -3.23 -9.88 -18.67
N LEU A 271 -4.37 -10.55 -18.44
CA LEU A 271 -5.33 -10.20 -17.40
C LEU A 271 -5.82 -11.46 -16.67
N LYS A 272 -5.51 -11.59 -15.37
CA LYS A 272 -5.80 -12.80 -14.60
C LYS A 272 -6.40 -12.50 -13.24
N ALA A 273 -7.44 -13.23 -12.86
CA ALA A 273 -8.18 -13.04 -11.62
C ALA A 273 -8.02 -14.22 -10.65
N GLU A 274 -8.19 -13.94 -9.36
CA GLU A 274 -8.30 -14.91 -8.25
C GLU A 274 -7.17 -15.97 -8.16
N ILE A 275 -5.96 -15.62 -8.61
CA ILE A 275 -4.80 -16.52 -8.52
C ILE A 275 -4.30 -16.56 -7.07
N SER A 276 -4.09 -17.77 -6.55
CA SER A 276 -3.56 -17.99 -5.21
C SER A 276 -2.11 -18.46 -5.26
N PHE A 277 -1.30 -18.01 -4.31
CA PHE A 277 0.10 -18.43 -4.16
C PHE A 277 0.35 -18.94 -2.75
N ASP A 278 1.10 -20.02 -2.62
CA ASP A 278 1.54 -20.53 -1.31
C ASP A 278 2.64 -19.64 -0.70
N ARG A 279 3.15 -20.04 0.47
CA ARG A 279 4.24 -19.32 1.16
C ARG A 279 5.55 -19.28 0.38
N SER A 280 5.72 -20.18 -0.58
CA SER A 280 6.88 -20.27 -1.48
C SER A 280 6.66 -19.49 -2.77
N SER A 281 5.55 -18.74 -2.89
CA SER A 281 5.13 -18.04 -4.10
C SER A 281 4.89 -18.96 -5.31
N ILE A 282 4.51 -20.21 -5.06
CA ILE A 282 4.08 -21.16 -6.08
C ILE A 282 2.56 -21.10 -6.19
N GLU A 283 2.02 -21.16 -7.41
CA GLU A 283 0.58 -21.19 -7.63
C GLU A 283 -0.08 -22.31 -6.81
N ALA A 284 -1.11 -21.94 -6.06
CA ALA A 284 -1.81 -22.79 -5.12
C ALA A 284 -3.29 -22.87 -5.48
N LEU A 285 -3.92 -23.96 -5.02
CA LEU A 285 -5.37 -24.12 -5.14
C LEU A 285 -6.10 -23.02 -4.35
N TYR A 286 -7.26 -22.63 -4.86
CA TYR A 286 -8.15 -21.69 -4.18
C TYR A 286 -8.45 -22.15 -2.74
N GLY A 287 -8.24 -21.26 -1.78
CA GLY A 287 -8.51 -21.53 -0.36
C GLY A 287 -7.44 -22.37 0.35
N ALA A 288 -6.31 -22.68 -0.30
CA ALA A 288 -5.21 -23.38 0.35
C ALA A 288 -4.73 -22.64 1.61
N ALA A 289 -4.56 -23.38 2.70
CA ALA A 289 -4.19 -22.80 3.99
C ALA A 289 -2.84 -22.07 3.91
N GLY A 290 -2.82 -20.80 4.32
CA GLY A 290 -1.61 -19.97 4.29
C GLY A 290 -1.26 -19.40 2.93
N SER A 291 -2.13 -19.54 1.91
CA SER A 291 -1.96 -18.90 0.61
C SER A 291 -2.32 -17.41 0.64
N VAL A 292 -1.75 -16.66 -0.30
CA VAL A 292 -2.10 -15.27 -0.60
C VAL A 292 -2.78 -15.25 -1.97
N ARG A 293 -4.03 -14.82 -2.00
CA ARG A 293 -4.79 -14.64 -3.23
C ARG A 293 -4.66 -13.22 -3.76
N LEU A 294 -4.38 -13.08 -5.04
CA LEU A 294 -4.46 -11.84 -5.81
C LEU A 294 -5.84 -11.75 -6.46
N ASP A 295 -6.52 -10.62 -6.30
CA ASP A 295 -7.88 -10.50 -6.82
C ASP A 295 -7.86 -10.32 -8.34
N LEU A 296 -7.01 -9.43 -8.85
CA LEU A 296 -6.76 -9.27 -10.27
C LEU A 296 -5.33 -8.73 -10.54
N LEU A 297 -4.69 -9.31 -11.55
CA LEU A 297 -3.41 -8.90 -12.11
C LEU A 297 -3.56 -8.52 -13.57
N GLU A 298 -2.90 -7.43 -13.96
CA GLU A 298 -2.73 -7.02 -15.35
C GLU A 298 -1.24 -6.88 -15.67
N ARG A 299 -0.82 -7.44 -16.81
CA ARG A 299 0.47 -7.13 -17.42
C ARG A 299 0.36 -5.82 -18.19
N GLY A 300 0.88 -4.76 -17.59
CA GLY A 300 0.99 -3.43 -18.19
C GLY A 300 2.14 -3.30 -19.20
N SER A 301 2.43 -2.07 -19.61
CA SER A 301 3.52 -1.75 -20.54
C SER A 301 4.89 -1.89 -19.90
N ARG A 302 5.91 -2.24 -20.71
CA ARG A 302 7.34 -2.11 -20.37
C ARG A 302 7.76 -2.67 -19.01
N GLY A 303 7.24 -3.85 -18.67
CA GLY A 303 7.57 -4.57 -17.44
C GLY A 303 6.82 -4.07 -16.21
N THR A 304 5.70 -3.35 -16.37
CA THR A 304 4.85 -2.93 -15.26
C THR A 304 3.73 -3.94 -15.05
N THR A 305 3.47 -4.30 -13.81
CA THR A 305 2.35 -5.15 -13.41
C THR A 305 1.40 -4.35 -12.53
N CYS A 306 0.14 -4.25 -12.94
CA CYS A 306 -0.90 -3.58 -12.17
C CYS A 306 -1.65 -4.61 -11.33
N ILE A 307 -1.76 -4.33 -10.04
CA ILE A 307 -2.36 -5.20 -9.03
C ILE A 307 -3.62 -4.50 -8.54
N TYR A 308 -4.77 -5.08 -8.81
CA TYR A 308 -6.05 -4.58 -8.36
C TYR A 308 -6.52 -5.45 -7.20
N ASP A 309 -6.76 -4.83 -6.04
CA ASP A 309 -7.32 -5.49 -4.86
C ASP A 309 -8.74 -4.91 -4.63
N TYR A 310 -9.75 -5.78 -4.75
CA TYR A 310 -11.14 -5.39 -4.65
C TYR A 310 -11.57 -5.28 -3.19
N LYS A 311 -12.36 -4.24 -2.91
CA LYS A 311 -12.92 -4.00 -1.57
C LYS A 311 -14.38 -3.57 -1.67
N THR A 312 -15.30 -4.47 -1.29
CA THR A 312 -16.76 -4.26 -1.34
C THR A 312 -17.35 -3.65 -0.07
N GLY A 313 -16.54 -3.34 0.94
CA GLY A 313 -16.98 -2.76 2.20
C GLY A 313 -16.00 -1.71 2.74
N ASN A 314 -16.04 -1.50 4.07
CA ASN A 314 -15.21 -0.50 4.74
C ASN A 314 -13.74 -0.92 4.88
N ALA A 315 -13.43 -2.19 4.64
CA ALA A 315 -12.05 -2.68 4.62
C ALA A 315 -11.18 -1.86 3.66
N GLN A 316 -9.95 -1.65 4.07
CA GLN A 316 -8.92 -0.96 3.30
C GLN A 316 -7.76 -1.92 3.03
N LEU A 317 -6.99 -1.64 2.00
CA LEU A 317 -5.78 -2.39 1.69
C LEU A 317 -4.68 -1.99 2.70
N ASP A 318 -4.48 -2.84 3.70
CA ASP A 318 -3.45 -2.62 4.73
C ASP A 318 -2.03 -2.88 4.21
N PHE A 319 -1.04 -2.40 4.95
CA PHE A 319 0.39 -2.55 4.66
C PHE A 319 0.78 -4.03 4.41
N LYS A 320 0.36 -4.94 5.31
CA LYS A 320 0.78 -6.35 5.27
C LYS A 320 0.24 -7.02 4.02
N ARG A 321 -0.99 -6.68 3.64
CA ARG A 321 -1.64 -7.17 2.44
C ARG A 321 -0.94 -6.63 1.20
N ALA A 322 -0.78 -5.31 1.03
CA ALA A 322 -0.17 -4.76 -0.18
C ALA A 322 1.29 -5.19 -0.39
N ALA A 323 2.10 -5.33 0.67
CA ALA A 323 3.45 -5.90 0.57
C ALA A 323 3.42 -7.36 0.07
N LYS A 324 2.53 -8.19 0.63
CA LYS A 324 2.36 -9.58 0.18
C LYS A 324 1.93 -9.66 -1.28
N LEU A 325 0.97 -8.83 -1.70
CA LEU A 325 0.46 -8.83 -3.07
C LEU A 325 1.57 -8.50 -4.07
N ALA A 326 2.36 -7.46 -3.81
CA ALA A 326 3.48 -7.10 -4.67
C ALA A 326 4.54 -8.20 -4.75
N LEU A 327 4.82 -8.88 -3.64
CA LEU A 327 5.77 -10.00 -3.59
C LEU A 327 5.30 -11.19 -4.44
N VAL A 328 4.02 -11.59 -4.34
CA VAL A 328 3.51 -12.76 -5.09
C VAL A 328 3.24 -12.46 -6.56
N ALA A 329 2.87 -11.22 -6.92
CA ALA A 329 2.60 -10.84 -8.31
C ALA A 329 3.80 -11.05 -9.24
N ARG A 330 5.03 -10.90 -8.71
CA ARG A 330 6.27 -11.19 -9.45
C ARG A 330 6.35 -12.63 -9.93
N ALA A 331 5.89 -13.58 -9.12
CA ALA A 331 6.00 -15.00 -9.42
C ALA A 331 5.19 -15.37 -10.67
N TYR A 332 4.09 -14.68 -10.91
CA TYR A 332 3.20 -14.94 -12.04
C TYR A 332 3.65 -14.29 -13.35
N PHE A 333 4.03 -13.01 -13.31
CA PHE A 333 4.52 -12.29 -14.48
C PHE A 333 6.05 -12.13 -14.43
N PRO A 334 6.80 -13.13 -14.92
CA PRO A 334 8.25 -13.01 -15.01
C PRO A 334 8.61 -11.83 -15.92
N GLY A 335 9.69 -11.12 -15.56
CA GLY A 335 10.11 -9.89 -16.23
C GLY A 335 9.45 -8.61 -15.70
N THR A 336 8.64 -8.70 -14.64
CA THR A 336 8.14 -7.49 -13.96
C THR A 336 9.29 -6.67 -13.37
N LEU A 337 9.37 -5.41 -13.79
CA LEU A 337 10.31 -4.40 -13.30
C LEU A 337 9.66 -3.46 -12.29
N ARG A 338 8.34 -3.26 -12.38
CA ARG A 338 7.59 -2.28 -11.58
C ARG A 338 6.20 -2.83 -11.22
N PHE A 339 5.71 -2.41 -10.07
CA PHE A 339 4.35 -2.69 -9.61
C PHE A 339 3.56 -1.40 -9.44
N ILE A 340 2.28 -1.45 -9.78
CA ILE A 340 1.30 -0.43 -9.40
C ILE A 340 0.20 -1.13 -8.62
N VAL A 341 0.10 -0.84 -7.31
CA VAL A 341 -0.95 -1.41 -6.45
C VAL A 341 -2.11 -0.43 -6.37
N ILE A 342 -3.32 -0.96 -6.59
CA ILE A 342 -4.56 -0.19 -6.74
C ILE A 342 -5.63 -0.84 -5.86
N GLN A 343 -6.21 -0.07 -4.96
CA GLN A 343 -7.43 -0.49 -4.26
C GLN A 343 -8.65 -0.09 -5.08
N VAL A 344 -9.43 -1.08 -5.51
CA VAL A 344 -10.65 -0.86 -6.29
C VAL A 344 -11.87 -1.05 -5.40
N LYS A 345 -12.69 0.00 -5.29
CA LYS A 345 -13.99 -0.06 -4.61
C LYS A 345 -15.12 0.15 -5.61
N PRO A 346 -16.12 -0.76 -5.66
CA PRO A 346 -17.29 -0.57 -6.49
C PRO A 346 -18.10 0.64 -6.02
N ARG A 347 -18.73 1.30 -6.97
CA ARG A 347 -19.69 2.38 -6.79
C ARG A 347 -21.07 1.75 -6.97
N LEU A 348 -21.80 1.58 -5.87
CA LEU A 348 -23.15 0.99 -5.85
C LEU A 348 -24.23 2.02 -6.14
#